data_AF-A0A941NB74-F1
#
_entry.id   AF-A0A941NB74-F1
#
_cell.length_a   1.000
_cell.length_b   1.000
_cell.length_c   1.000
_cell.angle_alpha   90.00
_cell.angle_beta   90.00
_cell.angle_gamma   90.00
#
_symmetry.space_group_name_H-M   'P 1'
#
loop_
_entity.id
_entity.type
_entity.pdbx_description
1 polymer ?
#
loop_
_entity_poly.entity_id
_entity_poly.type
_entity_poly.pdbx_seq_one_letter_code
_entity_poly.pdbx_strand_id
1 'polypeptide(L)'
;MRRPDMAFSVEDRTYLALYGELRNPQDIAAHGDWAARNMKALEAFSSGIQLADENLTGRPARFLSDANLARIDKIRAHYDPQRRFPVWRIG
;
A
#
# COMPACT_ATOMS: atom_id res chain seq x y z
N MET A 1 9.44 25.40 5.58
CA MET A 1 9.66 24.50 6.72
C MET A 1 9.92 23.11 6.15
N ARG A 2 11.05 22.45 6.47
CA ARG A 2 11.38 21.11 5.92
C ARG A 2 10.69 20.04 6.78
N ARG A 3 10.05 19.05 6.13
CA ARG A 3 9.45 17.93 6.87
C ARG A 3 10.51 17.15 7.66
N PRO A 4 10.14 16.54 8.80
CA PRO A 4 11.04 15.68 9.54
C PRO A 4 11.35 14.41 8.73
N ASP A 5 12.53 13.83 8.95
CA ASP A 5 12.90 12.52 8.37
C ASP A 5 12.03 11.44 9.03
N MET A 6 11.01 10.96 8.31
CA MET A 6 10.03 9.98 8.78
C MET A 6 9.75 8.92 7.71
N ALA A 7 9.25 7.76 8.13
CA ALA A 7 8.89 6.65 7.26
C ALA A 7 7.48 6.79 6.65
N PHE A 8 7.24 7.88 5.90
CA PHE A 8 6.00 8.03 5.13
C PHE A 8 6.05 7.19 3.86
N SER A 9 4.86 6.80 3.37
CA SER A 9 4.75 6.16 2.06
C SER A 9 5.07 7.16 0.93
N VAL A 10 5.18 6.68 -0.32
CA VAL A 10 5.36 7.55 -1.50
C VAL A 10 4.28 8.62 -1.53
N GLU A 11 4.72 9.87 -1.69
CA GLU A 11 3.84 11.04 -1.73
C GLU A 11 3.85 11.64 -3.14
N ASP A 12 2.72 12.24 -3.51
CA ASP A 12 2.56 13.03 -4.73
C ASP A 12 1.70 14.26 -4.39
N ARG A 13 1.54 15.17 -5.35
CA ARG A 13 0.71 16.37 -5.19
C ARG A 13 -0.75 16.03 -4.85
N THR A 14 -1.22 14.86 -5.24
CA THR A 14 -2.61 14.44 -5.06
C THR A 14 -2.68 13.03 -4.50
N TYR A 15 -3.47 12.86 -3.44
CA TYR A 15 -3.84 11.57 -2.90
C TYR A 15 -5.26 11.22 -3.34
N LEU A 16 -5.47 9.99 -3.84
CA LEU A 16 -6.78 9.48 -4.23
C LEU A 16 -7.01 8.16 -3.49
N ALA A 17 -8.10 8.12 -2.73
CA ALA A 17 -8.60 6.91 -2.09
C ALA A 17 -9.98 6.58 -2.64
N LEU A 18 -10.20 5.30 -2.99
CA LEU A 18 -11.45 4.80 -3.53
C LEU A 18 -11.96 3.64 -2.68
N TYR A 19 -13.13 3.82 -2.09
CA TYR A 19 -13.78 2.81 -1.26
C TYR A 19 -15.04 2.31 -1.95
N GLY A 20 -15.26 0.99 -1.89
CA GLY A 20 -16.48 0.34 -2.34
C GLY A 20 -17.12 -0.42 -1.18
N GLU A 21 -18.38 -0.13 -0.89
CA GLU A 21 -19.14 -0.80 0.15
C GLU A 21 -20.34 -1.53 -0.47
N LEU A 22 -20.52 -2.80 -0.08
CA LEU A 22 -21.62 -3.64 -0.54
C LEU A 22 -22.56 -3.93 0.61
N ARG A 23 -23.86 -3.83 0.36
CA ARG A 23 -24.89 -4.06 1.38
C ARG A 23 -25.14 -5.55 1.63
N ASN A 24 -25.12 -6.36 0.57
CA ASN A 24 -25.47 -7.76 0.64
C ASN A 24 -24.27 -8.65 0.27
N PRO A 25 -24.04 -9.76 1.00
CA PRO A 25 -22.95 -10.70 0.67
C PRO A 25 -23.04 -11.28 -0.74
N GLN A 26 -24.25 -11.44 -1.28
CA GLN A 26 -24.48 -11.97 -2.63
C GLN A 26 -23.92 -11.06 -3.74
N ASP A 27 -23.71 -9.77 -3.46
CA ASP A 27 -23.20 -8.80 -4.43
C ASP A 27 -21.65 -8.86 -4.55
N ILE A 28 -20.97 -9.53 -3.61
CA ILE A 28 -19.50 -9.62 -3.56
C ILE A 28 -18.93 -10.24 -4.83
N ALA A 29 -19.56 -11.29 -5.36
CA ALA A 29 -19.08 -11.96 -6.56
C ALA A 29 -19.09 -11.05 -7.80
N ALA A 30 -20.05 -10.13 -7.89
CA ALA A 30 -20.21 -9.24 -9.04
C ALA A 30 -19.46 -7.91 -8.89
N HIS A 31 -19.24 -7.45 -7.66
CA HIS A 31 -18.81 -6.07 -7.39
C HIS A 31 -17.66 -5.93 -6.39
N GLY A 32 -17.21 -7.03 -5.76
CA GLY A 32 -16.19 -7.00 -4.71
C GLY A 32 -14.84 -6.47 -5.18
N ASP A 33 -14.54 -6.54 -6.48
CA ASP A 33 -13.31 -6.05 -7.08
C ASP A 33 -13.41 -4.60 -7.62
N TRP A 34 -14.58 -3.94 -7.49
CA TRP A 34 -14.87 -2.67 -8.16
C TRP A 34 -13.85 -1.57 -7.84
N ALA A 35 -13.49 -1.40 -6.57
CA ALA A 35 -12.51 -0.39 -6.18
C ALA A 35 -11.12 -0.74 -6.76
N ALA A 36 -10.69 -1.99 -6.64
CA ALA A 36 -9.40 -2.46 -7.12
C ALA A 36 -9.24 -2.30 -8.64
N ARG A 37 -10.25 -2.69 -9.43
CA ARG A 37 -10.21 -2.56 -10.90
C ARG A 37 -10.17 -1.10 -11.37
N ASN A 38 -10.88 -0.20 -10.69
CA ASN A 38 -10.84 1.23 -11.03
C ASN A 38 -9.50 1.87 -10.64
N MET A 39 -8.94 1.55 -9.47
CA MET A 39 -7.60 2.01 -9.11
C MET A 39 -6.52 1.45 -10.04
N LYS A 40 -6.66 0.18 -10.48
CA LYS A 40 -5.75 -0.43 -11.46
C LYS A 40 -5.78 0.30 -12.82
N ALA A 41 -6.96 0.75 -13.27
CA ALA A 41 -7.08 1.53 -14.50
C ALA A 41 -6.34 2.88 -14.45
N LEU A 42 -6.07 3.41 -13.24
CA LEU A 42 -5.34 4.65 -13.02
C LEU A 42 -3.85 4.45 -12.74
N GLU A 43 -3.36 3.21 -12.70
CA GLU A 43 -1.99 2.89 -12.25
C GLU A 43 -0.90 3.62 -13.04
N ALA A 44 -1.08 3.78 -14.36
CA ALA A 44 -0.12 4.47 -15.23
C ALA A 44 0.09 5.96 -14.88
N PHE A 45 -0.84 6.57 -14.15
CA PHE A 45 -0.75 7.96 -13.70
C PHE A 45 -0.24 8.08 -12.25
N SER A 46 0.01 6.96 -11.57
CA SER A 46 0.39 6.94 -10.17
C SER A 46 1.90 6.85 -9.97
N SER A 47 2.40 7.60 -9.00
CA SER A 47 3.77 7.47 -8.50
C SER A 47 3.94 6.36 -7.45
N GLY A 48 2.84 5.85 -6.87
CA GLY A 48 2.86 4.85 -5.80
C GLY A 48 1.55 4.73 -5.02
N ILE A 49 1.65 4.28 -3.77
CA ILE A 49 0.49 4.07 -2.87
C ILE A 49 0.79 4.53 -1.45
N GLN A 50 -0.26 4.75 -0.66
CA GLN A 50 -0.17 4.84 0.79
C GLN A 50 -0.38 3.46 1.40
N LEU A 51 0.60 2.94 2.16
CA LEU A 51 0.55 1.58 2.70
C LEU A 51 -0.64 1.35 3.64
N ALA A 52 -1.08 2.39 4.36
CA ALA A 52 -2.14 2.28 5.37
C ALA A 52 -3.52 1.92 4.79
N ASP A 53 -3.78 2.26 3.53
CA ASP A 53 -5.10 2.13 2.89
C ASP A 53 -5.14 1.04 1.79
N GLU A 54 -4.07 0.26 1.61
CA GLU A 54 -3.94 -0.62 0.45
C GLU A 54 -4.16 -2.11 0.75
N ASN A 55 -4.85 -2.79 -0.18
CA ASN A 55 -4.90 -4.25 -0.24
C ASN A 55 -3.75 -4.80 -1.11
N LEU A 56 -2.55 -4.89 -0.54
CA LEU A 56 -1.36 -5.40 -1.25
C LEU A 56 -1.50 -6.82 -1.79
N THR A 57 -2.40 -7.64 -1.23
CA THR A 57 -2.69 -9.00 -1.73
C THR A 57 -3.35 -8.96 -3.10
N GLY A 58 -4.23 -7.98 -3.33
CA GLY A 58 -4.95 -7.82 -4.60
C GLY A 58 -4.25 -6.87 -5.57
N ARG A 59 -3.41 -5.96 -5.08
CA ARG A 59 -2.72 -4.96 -5.89
C ARG A 59 -1.33 -4.63 -5.33
N PRO A 60 -0.29 -5.35 -5.76
CA PRO A 60 1.08 -4.99 -5.44
C PRO A 60 1.42 -3.64 -6.08
N ALA A 61 1.89 -2.69 -5.27
CA ALA A 61 2.36 -1.40 -5.76
C ALA A 61 3.44 -0.82 -4.83
N ARG A 62 4.24 0.10 -5.37
CA ARG A 62 5.32 0.74 -4.64
C ARG A 62 4.78 1.70 -3.57
N PHE A 63 5.06 1.41 -2.29
CA PHE A 63 4.72 2.29 -1.17
C PHE A 63 5.91 3.00 -0.55
N LEU A 64 7.15 2.58 -0.84
CA LEU A 64 8.38 3.25 -0.39
C LEU A 64 9.39 3.36 -1.54
N SER A 65 10.32 4.31 -1.41
CA SER A 65 11.51 4.32 -2.25
C SER A 65 12.43 3.14 -1.93
N ASP A 66 13.29 2.77 -2.88
CA ASP A 66 14.18 1.60 -2.74
C ASP A 66 15.19 1.80 -1.61
N ALA A 67 15.66 3.04 -1.43
CA ALA A 67 16.53 3.42 -0.32
C ALA A 67 15.84 3.26 1.04
N ASN A 68 14.55 3.60 1.13
CA ASN A 68 13.78 3.45 2.36
C ASN A 68 13.43 1.98 2.63
N LEU A 69 13.16 1.17 1.59
CA LEU A 69 13.02 -0.29 1.73
C LEU A 69 14.31 -0.92 2.26
N ALA A 70 15.46 -0.58 1.67
CA ALA A 70 16.75 -1.08 2.18
C ALA A 70 17.03 -0.63 3.63
N ARG A 71 16.60 0.58 4.01
CA ARG A 71 16.73 1.08 5.38
C ARG A 71 15.82 0.33 6.36
N ILE A 72 14.56 0.06 6.00
CA ILE A 72 13.64 -0.68 6.88
C ILE A 72 14.08 -2.14 7.05
N ASP A 73 14.66 -2.77 6.03
CA ASP A 73 15.23 -4.12 6.15
C ASP A 73 16.37 -4.18 7.17
N LYS A 74 17.26 -3.18 7.18
CA LYS A 74 18.33 -3.07 8.18
C LYS A 74 17.79 -2.88 9.59
N ILE A 75 16.78 -2.01 9.75
CA ILE A 75 16.11 -1.76 11.03
C ILE A 75 15.47 -3.06 11.54
N ARG A 76 14.75 -3.78 10.67
CA ARG A 76 14.12 -5.05 11.03
C ARG A 76 15.14 -6.12 11.40
N ALA A 77 16.26 -6.22 10.69
CA ALA A 77 17.33 -7.17 11.04
C ALA A 77 17.92 -6.90 12.43
N HIS A 78 17.96 -5.64 12.87
CA HIS A 78 18.47 -5.28 14.19
C HIS A 78 17.42 -5.46 15.31
N TYR A 79 16.19 -4.99 15.10
CA TYR A 79 15.15 -4.94 16.15
C TYR A 79 14.19 -6.13 16.17
N ASP A 80 14.02 -6.83 15.04
CA ASP A 80 13.21 -8.04 14.92
C ASP A 80 13.99 -9.17 14.21
N PRO A 81 15.16 -9.59 14.74
CA PRO A 81 16.01 -10.60 14.11
C PRO A 81 15.32 -11.97 13.99
N GLN A 82 14.35 -12.23 14.87
CA GLN A 82 13.57 -13.48 14.90
C GLN A 82 12.31 -13.40 14.02
N ARG A 83 12.06 -12.27 13.34
CA ARG A 83 10.90 -12.04 12.47
C ARG A 83 9.56 -12.33 13.15
N ARG A 84 9.41 -11.88 14.39
CA ARG A 84 8.18 -12.01 15.18
C ARG A 84 7.03 -11.22 14.57
N PHE A 85 7.34 -10.13 13.86
CA PHE A 85 6.36 -9.33 13.13
C PHE A 85 6.43 -9.67 11.63
N PRO A 86 5.36 -10.22 11.03
CA PRO A 86 5.32 -10.48 9.60
C PRO A 86 5.61 -9.22 8.77
N VAL A 87 6.20 -9.41 7.59
CA VAL A 87 6.33 -8.33 6.60
C VAL A 87 4.95 -7.98 6.02
N TRP A 88 4.84 -6.79 5.43
CA TRP A 88 3.68 -6.43 4.63
C TRP A 88 3.41 -7.54 3.61
N ARG A 89 2.16 -8.04 3.55
CA ARG A 89 1.82 -9.17 2.69
C ARG A 89 1.89 -8.71 1.23
N ILE A 90 2.83 -9.26 0.48
CA ILE A 90 2.80 -9.36 -0.97
C ILE A 90 2.61 -10.87 -1.22
N GLY A 91 1.56 -11.23 -1.94
CA GLY A 91 1.28 -12.63 -2.29
C GLY A 91 2.42 -13.26 -3.08
#